data_AF-A0A527CWI3-F1
#
_entry.id   AF-A0A527CWI3-F1
#
_cell.length_a   1.000
_cell.length_b   1.000
_cell.length_c   1.000
_cell.angle_alpha   90.00
_cell.angle_beta   90.00
_cell.angle_gamma   90.00
#
_symmetry.space_group_name_H-M   'P 1'
#
loop_
_entity.id
_entity.type
_entity.pdbx_description
1 polymer ?
#
loop_
_entity_poly.entity_id
_entity_poly.type
_entity_poly.pdbx_seq_one_letter_code
_entity_poly.pdbx_strand_id
1 'polypeptide(L)'
;VFTALGIASGQTIWALATSAGIVALLVTSEPLFLAVKYAGAAYLVYLGVKALQEALRPSHRAEAAVARSARRLTAASAFRQGLISDLGNPKMAVFFASLLPQFVPRDVESFTTLLGLGSVFAVMTLVWLALYATVVAKAGDFLRRPSIRRVI
;
A
#
# COMPACT_ATOMS: atom_id res chain seq x y z
N VAL A 1 8.54 -11.14 3.09
CA VAL A 1 7.24 -11.85 3.26
C VAL A 1 6.48 -11.35 4.49
N PHE A 2 6.99 -11.46 5.72
CA PHE A 2 6.25 -10.98 6.92
C PHE A 2 5.82 -9.50 6.87
N THR A 3 6.67 -8.60 6.34
CA THR A 3 6.27 -7.20 6.11
C THR A 3 5.13 -7.07 5.11
N ALA A 4 5.10 -7.88 4.05
CA ALA A 4 4.01 -7.90 3.08
C ALA A 4 2.69 -8.39 3.71
N LEU A 5 2.76 -9.38 4.60
CA LEU A 5 1.59 -9.82 5.39
C LEU A 5 1.07 -8.71 6.30
N GLY A 6 1.97 -7.93 6.92
CA GLY A 6 1.60 -6.76 7.70
C GLY A 6 0.87 -5.71 6.87
N ILE A 7 1.39 -5.40 5.68
CA ILE A 7 0.77 -4.46 4.73
C ILE A 7 -0.62 -4.95 4.31
N ALA A 8 -0.74 -6.21 3.88
CA ALA A 8 -2.02 -6.78 3.45
C ALA A 8 -3.07 -6.78 4.59
N SER A 9 -2.63 -6.98 5.84
CA SER A 9 -3.50 -6.88 7.01
C SER A 9 -3.99 -5.45 7.23
N GLY A 10 -3.11 -4.45 7.08
CA GLY A 10 -3.48 -3.02 7.12
C GLY A 10 -4.50 -2.67 6.05
N GLN A 11 -4.30 -3.14 4.82
CA GLN A 11 -5.22 -2.95 3.71
C GLN A 11 -6.59 -3.59 3.97
N THR A 12 -6.63 -4.74 4.64
CA THR A 12 -7.89 -5.39 5.01
C THR A 12 -8.64 -4.58 6.07
N ILE A 13 -7.92 -3.99 7.03
CA ILE A 13 -8.50 -3.06 8.01
C ILE A 13 -9.06 -1.82 7.32
N TRP A 14 -8.31 -1.23 6.38
CA TRP A 14 -8.79 -0.12 5.56
C TRP A 14 -10.03 -0.52 4.74
N ALA A 15 -10.03 -1.70 4.12
CA ALA A 15 -11.19 -2.22 3.40
C ALA A 15 -12.43 -2.29 4.29
N LEU A 16 -12.30 -2.84 5.50
CA LEU A 16 -13.40 -2.92 6.48
C LEU A 16 -13.89 -1.53 6.88
N ALA A 17 -12.97 -0.65 7.28
CA ALA A 17 -13.30 0.69 7.74
C ALA A 17 -13.98 1.52 6.64
N THR A 18 -13.44 1.47 5.42
CA THR A 18 -14.01 2.15 4.26
C THR A 18 -15.36 1.56 3.87
N SER A 19 -15.51 0.24 3.85
CA SER A 19 -16.79 -0.40 3.51
C SER A 19 -17.88 0.00 4.50
N ALA A 20 -17.58 0.04 5.80
CA ALA A 20 -18.51 0.48 6.83
C ALA A 20 -18.80 1.99 6.74
N GLY A 21 -17.75 2.81 6.66
CA GLY A 21 -17.87 4.27 6.68
C GLY A 21 -18.56 4.84 5.45
N ILE A 22 -18.32 4.25 4.27
CA ILE A 22 -18.92 4.74 3.02
C ILE A 22 -20.38 4.36 2.91
N VAL A 23 -20.76 3.14 3.31
CA VAL A 23 -22.18 2.77 3.40
C VAL A 23 -22.91 3.72 4.35
N ALA A 24 -22.32 4.07 5.50
CA ALA A 24 -22.91 5.04 6.43
C ALA A 24 -23.05 6.44 5.80
N LEU A 25 -22.05 6.92 5.06
CA LEU A 25 -22.10 8.21 4.37
C LEU A 25 -23.15 8.24 3.25
N LEU A 26 -23.26 7.17 2.45
CA LEU A 26 -24.23 7.05 1.36
C LEU A 26 -25.67 7.10 1.88
N VAL A 27 -25.95 6.40 2.98
CA VAL A 27 -27.28 6.41 3.63
C VAL A 27 -27.59 7.78 4.27
N THR A 28 -26.56 8.51 4.73
CA THR A 28 -26.75 9.75 5.49
C THR A 28 -26.80 11.00 4.60
N SER A 29 -25.93 11.13 3.59
CA SER A 29 -25.82 12.36 2.78
C SER A 29 -24.98 12.21 1.50
N GLU A 30 -25.61 12.36 0.33
CA GLU A 30 -24.93 12.38 -0.97
C GLU A 30 -23.87 13.50 -1.12
N PRO A 31 -24.13 14.77 -0.73
CA PRO A 31 -23.13 15.83 -0.79
C PRO A 31 -21.86 15.54 0.01
N LEU A 32 -21.99 14.90 1.19
CA LEU A 32 -20.84 14.57 2.04
C LEU A 32 -19.97 13.48 1.39
N PHE A 33 -20.59 12.47 0.79
CA PHE A 33 -19.89 11.46 0.01
C PHE A 33 -19.11 12.08 -1.17
N LEU A 34 -19.74 12.98 -1.93
CA LEU A 34 -19.08 13.68 -3.04
C LEU A 34 -17.91 14.55 -2.56
N ALA A 35 -18.05 15.24 -1.42
CA ALA A 35 -16.98 16.04 -0.84
C ALA A 35 -15.76 15.19 -0.49
N VAL A 36 -15.95 14.05 0.19
CA VAL A 36 -14.88 13.10 0.52
C VAL A 36 -14.23 12.55 -0.75
N LYS A 37 -15.05 12.18 -1.75
CA LYS A 37 -14.57 11.66 -3.03
C LYS A 37 -13.65 12.65 -3.74
N TYR A 38 -14.08 13.90 -3.92
CA TYR A 38 -13.31 14.91 -4.63
C TYR A 38 -12.07 15.37 -3.84
N ALA A 39 -12.18 15.51 -2.51
CA ALA A 39 -11.03 15.81 -1.66
C ALA A 39 -9.97 14.71 -1.77
N GLY A 40 -10.39 13.45 -1.80
CA GLY A 40 -9.47 12.34 -1.94
C GLY A 40 -8.78 12.29 -3.29
N ALA A 41 -9.52 12.54 -4.38
CA ALA A 41 -8.95 12.64 -5.71
C ALA A 41 -7.90 13.77 -5.81
N ALA A 42 -8.21 14.96 -5.28
CA ALA A 42 -7.28 16.09 -5.26
C ALA A 42 -5.99 15.76 -4.48
N TYR A 43 -6.12 15.08 -3.34
CA TYR A 43 -4.98 14.65 -2.55
C TYR A 43 -4.10 13.62 -3.29
N LEU A 44 -4.69 12.68 -4.01
CA LEU A 44 -3.95 11.72 -4.83
C LEU A 44 -3.20 12.40 -5.99
N VAL A 45 -3.82 13.40 -6.63
CA VAL A 45 -3.14 14.23 -7.66
C VAL A 45 -1.94 14.93 -7.05
N TYR A 46 -2.11 15.57 -5.89
CA TYR A 46 -1.01 16.22 -5.17
C TYR A 46 0.14 15.24 -4.86
N LEU A 47 -0.16 14.05 -4.35
CA LEU A 47 0.85 13.03 -4.08
C LEU A 47 1.54 12.53 -5.37
N GLY A 48 0.79 12.38 -6.46
CA GLY A 48 1.34 12.02 -7.76
C GLY A 48 2.33 13.06 -8.29
N VAL A 49 1.97 14.34 -8.21
CA VAL A 49 2.85 15.46 -8.58
C VAL A 49 4.11 15.48 -7.70
N LYS A 50 3.95 15.31 -6.39
CA LYS A 50 5.08 15.26 -5.45
C LYS A 50 6.04 14.10 -5.78
N ALA A 51 5.51 12.92 -6.11
CA ALA A 51 6.32 11.77 -6.48
C ALA A 51 7.10 12.00 -7.78
N LEU A 52 6.50 12.66 -8.78
CA LEU A 52 7.19 13.05 -10.02
C LEU A 52 8.31 14.07 -9.74
N GLN A 53 8.06 15.06 -8.89
CA GLN A 53 9.07 16.05 -8.49
C GLN A 53 10.25 15.43 -7.74
N GLU A 54 9.99 14.46 -6.85
CA GLU A 54 11.04 13.72 -6.14
C GLU A 54 11.85 12.82 -7.08
N ALA A 55 11.21 12.16 -8.05
CA ALA A 55 11.89 11.34 -9.05
C ALA A 55 12.79 12.16 -9.99
N LEU A 56 12.40 13.40 -10.30
CA LEU A 56 13.15 14.33 -11.15
C LEU A 56 14.29 15.05 -10.40
N ARG A 57 14.34 14.97 -9.07
CA ARG A 57 15.41 15.56 -8.26
C ARG A 57 16.52 14.52 -8.02
N PRO A 58 17.78 14.79 -8.41
CA PRO A 58 18.90 13.91 -8.08
C PRO A 58 19.09 13.90 -6.57
N SER A 59 18.60 12.86 -5.90
CA SER A 59 18.72 12.72 -4.46
C SER A 59 19.80 11.70 -4.12
N HIS A 60 20.96 12.18 -3.68
CA HIS A 60 22.05 11.40 -3.05
C HIS A 60 21.65 10.76 -1.69
N ARG A 61 20.34 10.65 -1.38
CA ARG A 61 19.85 10.14 -0.09
C ARG A 61 19.64 8.62 -0.06
N ALA A 62 19.78 7.94 -1.20
CA ALA A 62 19.57 6.50 -1.28
C ALA A 62 20.61 5.67 -0.50
N GLU A 63 21.84 6.18 -0.32
CA GLU A 63 22.93 5.43 0.30
C GLU A 63 22.78 5.25 1.82
N ALA A 64 22.19 6.23 2.53
CA ALA A 64 22.04 6.17 3.99
C ALA A 64 20.96 5.18 4.49
N ALA A 65 20.02 4.77 3.63
CA ALA A 65 18.97 3.82 3.98
C ALA A 65 19.45 2.36 3.92
N VAL A 66 20.38 2.05 3.00
CA VAL A 66 20.89 0.69 2.78
C VAL A 66 21.76 0.21 3.96
N ALA A 67 22.50 1.12 4.60
CA ALA A 67 23.42 0.79 5.70
C ALA A 67 22.72 0.29 6.99
N ARG A 68 21.44 0.64 7.22
CA ARG A 68 20.67 0.16 8.39
C ARG A 68 20.04 -1.22 8.20
N SER A 69 20.12 -1.82 7.01
CA SER A 69 19.48 -3.09 6.66
C SER A 69 20.21 -4.36 7.17
N ALA A 70 21.32 -4.23 7.90
CA ALA A 70 22.13 -5.38 8.31
C ALA A 70 21.55 -6.19 9.49
N ARG A 71 20.57 -5.66 10.24
CA ARG A 71 19.96 -6.39 11.36
C ARG A 71 18.81 -7.25 10.85
N ARG A 72 18.93 -8.58 10.95
CA ARG A 72 17.82 -9.52 10.68
C ARG A 72 16.65 -9.15 11.60
N LEU A 73 15.59 -8.59 11.03
CA LEU A 73 14.35 -8.34 11.77
C LEU A 73 13.70 -9.68 12.12
N THR A 74 13.12 -9.77 13.32
CA THR A 74 12.25 -10.90 13.68
C THR A 74 10.98 -10.85 12.81
N ALA A 75 10.36 -12.01 12.59
CA ALA A 75 9.11 -12.10 11.84
C ALA A 75 8.02 -11.14 12.38
N ALA A 76 7.88 -11.08 13.70
CA ALA A 76 6.93 -10.20 14.38
C ALA A 76 7.25 -8.71 14.16
N SER A 77 8.53 -8.31 14.25
CA SER A 77 8.93 -6.93 14.00
C SER A 77 8.72 -6.53 12.54
N ALA A 78 9.04 -7.44 11.60
CA ALA A 78 8.84 -7.22 10.18
C ALA A 78 7.35 -7.07 9.82
N PHE A 79 6.49 -7.90 10.42
CA PHE A 79 5.03 -7.80 10.28
C PHE A 79 4.51 -6.48 10.84
N ARG A 80 4.85 -6.15 12.09
CA ARG A 80 4.39 -4.91 12.75
C ARG A 80 4.83 -3.67 11.98
N GLN A 81 6.05 -3.67 11.44
CA GLN A 81 6.54 -2.59 10.60
C GLN A 81 5.67 -2.42 9.34
N GLY A 82 5.32 -3.51 8.66
CA GLY A 82 4.43 -3.47 7.49
C GLY A 82 3.04 -2.94 7.83
N LEU A 83 2.46 -3.44 8.92
CA LEU A 83 1.14 -3.04 9.38
C LEU A 83 1.08 -1.55 9.74
N ILE A 84 2.00 -1.08 10.58
CA ILE A 84 2.06 0.34 10.98
C ILE A 84 2.36 1.23 9.78
N SER A 85 3.24 0.78 8.87
CA SER A 85 3.55 1.54 7.66
C SER A 85 2.34 1.72 6.75
N ASP A 86 1.48 0.71 6.65
CA ASP A 86 0.27 0.78 5.82
C ASP A 86 -0.83 1.60 6.48
N LEU A 87 -1.10 1.36 7.77
CA LEU A 87 -2.10 2.11 8.54
C LEU A 87 -1.72 3.59 8.71
N GLY A 88 -0.43 3.88 8.88
CA GLY A 88 0.07 5.25 8.97
C GLY A 88 0.16 5.97 7.62
N ASN A 89 -0.20 5.32 6.51
CA ASN A 89 -0.10 5.90 5.19
C ASN A 89 -1.40 6.66 4.82
N PRO A 90 -1.42 8.00 4.85
CA PRO A 90 -2.62 8.77 4.52
C PRO A 90 -3.08 8.55 3.07
N LYS A 91 -2.16 8.15 2.16
CA LYS A 91 -2.51 7.77 0.79
C LYS A 91 -3.46 6.57 0.77
N MET A 92 -3.26 5.58 1.64
CA MET A 92 -4.08 4.37 1.67
C MET A 92 -5.49 4.69 2.14
N ALA A 93 -5.61 5.44 3.23
CA ALA A 93 -6.90 5.92 3.73
C ALA A 93 -7.71 6.63 2.64
N VAL A 94 -7.07 7.58 1.96
CA VAL A 94 -7.72 8.38 0.91
C VAL A 94 -8.03 7.54 -0.33
N PHE A 95 -7.14 6.65 -0.75
CA PHE A 95 -7.36 5.76 -1.89
C PHE A 95 -8.56 4.86 -1.67
N PHE A 96 -8.63 4.20 -0.52
CA PHE A 96 -9.77 3.35 -0.19
C PHE A 96 -11.05 4.20 -0.06
N ALA A 97 -11.00 5.35 0.61
CA ALA A 97 -12.18 6.19 0.79
C ALA A 97 -12.74 6.77 -0.53
N SER A 98 -11.87 7.09 -1.49
CA SER A 98 -12.29 7.79 -2.71
C SER A 98 -12.44 6.90 -3.92
N LEU A 99 -11.61 5.86 -4.07
CA LEU A 99 -11.50 5.08 -5.30
C LEU A 99 -12.31 3.79 -5.26
N LEU A 100 -12.29 3.05 -4.15
CA LEU A 100 -13.01 1.78 -4.00
C LEU A 100 -14.51 1.88 -4.34
N PRO A 101 -15.25 2.90 -3.89
CA PRO A 101 -16.67 3.06 -4.22
C PRO A 101 -16.92 3.25 -5.71
N GLN A 102 -15.94 3.78 -6.46
CA GLN A 102 -16.12 4.06 -7.88
C GLN A 102 -16.22 2.78 -8.72
N PHE A 103 -15.79 1.65 -8.17
CA PHE A 103 -15.87 0.34 -8.81
C PHE A 103 -17.14 -0.42 -8.46
N VAL A 104 -18.00 0.12 -7.59
CA VAL A 104 -19.28 -0.50 -7.22
C VAL A 104 -20.40 0.12 -8.07
N PRO A 105 -21.19 -0.70 -8.79
CA PRO A 105 -22.38 -0.22 -9.47
C PRO A 105 -23.37 0.39 -8.46
N ARG A 106 -24.02 1.52 -8.81
CA ARG A 106 -24.91 2.26 -7.89
C ARG A 106 -26.11 1.45 -7.40
N ASP A 107 -26.47 0.42 -8.15
CA ASP A 107 -27.56 -0.53 -7.90
C ASP A 107 -27.17 -1.70 -6.98
N VAL A 108 -25.88 -1.85 -6.65
CA VAL A 108 -25.33 -2.97 -5.86
C VAL A 108 -24.44 -2.48 -4.71
N GLU A 109 -24.73 -1.30 -4.15
CA GLU A 109 -23.98 -0.72 -3.03
C GLU A 109 -24.13 -1.59 -1.76
N SER A 110 -23.29 -2.60 -1.65
CA SER A 110 -23.25 -3.56 -0.56
C SER A 110 -21.88 -3.57 0.09
N PHE A 111 -21.88 -3.54 1.42
CA PHE A 111 -20.70 -3.72 2.27
C PHE A 111 -19.83 -4.89 1.79
N THR A 112 -20.46 -6.00 1.39
CA THR A 112 -19.77 -7.21 0.92
C THR A 112 -19.01 -6.97 -0.38
N THR A 113 -19.54 -6.16 -1.30
CA THR A 113 -18.87 -5.82 -2.57
C THR A 113 -17.63 -4.97 -2.33
N LEU A 114 -17.75 -3.92 -1.50
CA LEU A 114 -16.63 -3.05 -1.13
C LEU A 114 -15.54 -3.82 -0.39
N LEU A 115 -15.94 -4.69 0.55
CA LEU A 115 -15.01 -5.54 1.30
C LEU A 115 -14.33 -6.56 0.38
N GLY A 116 -15.07 -7.13 -0.57
CA GLY A 116 -14.55 -8.05 -1.57
C GLY A 116 -13.49 -7.40 -2.45
N LEU A 117 -13.77 -6.21 -2.99
CA LEU A 117 -12.81 -5.44 -3.78
C LEU A 117 -11.55 -5.07 -2.97
N GLY A 118 -11.73 -4.61 -1.72
CA GLY A 118 -10.61 -4.32 -0.82
C GLY A 118 -9.77 -5.57 -0.50
N SER A 119 -10.42 -6.72 -0.35
CA SER A 119 -9.75 -8.01 -0.13
C SER A 119 -8.96 -8.47 -1.35
N VAL A 120 -9.51 -8.34 -2.56
CA VAL A 120 -8.80 -8.62 -3.82
C VAL A 120 -7.57 -7.74 -3.92
N PHE A 121 -7.69 -6.44 -3.63
CA PHE A 121 -6.57 -5.52 -3.64
C PHE A 121 -5.47 -5.90 -2.63
N ALA A 122 -5.85 -6.31 -1.41
CA ALA A 122 -4.91 -6.80 -0.40
C ALA A 122 -4.18 -8.07 -0.85
N VAL A 123 -4.90 -9.04 -1.45
CA VAL A 123 -4.31 -10.27 -1.99
C VAL A 123 -3.34 -9.98 -3.13
N MET A 124 -3.73 -9.12 -4.08
CA MET A 124 -2.85 -8.69 -5.17
C MET A 124 -1.57 -8.05 -4.63
N THR A 125 -1.70 -7.19 -3.62
CA THR A 125 -0.55 -6.53 -2.99
C THR A 125 0.35 -7.55 -2.30
N LEU A 126 -0.21 -8.51 -1.59
CA LEU A 126 0.54 -9.59 -0.93
C LEU A 126 1.33 -10.43 -1.95
N VAL A 127 0.65 -10.88 -3.01
CA VAL A 127 1.27 -11.68 -4.09
C VAL A 127 2.41 -10.89 -4.74
N TRP A 128 2.16 -9.64 -5.11
CA TRP A 128 3.16 -8.78 -5.73
C TRP A 128 4.40 -8.58 -4.85
N LEU A 129 4.20 -8.21 -3.58
CA LEU A 129 5.30 -7.97 -2.64
C LEU A 129 6.05 -9.25 -2.28
N ALA A 130 5.36 -10.38 -2.18
CA ALA A 130 6.00 -11.67 -1.97
C ALA A 130 6.88 -12.06 -3.16
N LEU A 131 6.35 -11.95 -4.38
CA LEU A 131 7.11 -12.18 -5.62
C LEU A 131 8.34 -11.27 -5.68
N TYR A 132 8.16 -9.97 -5.49
CA TYR A 132 9.25 -9.01 -5.49
C TYR A 132 10.33 -9.36 -4.46
N ALA A 133 9.94 -9.68 -3.22
CA ALA A 133 10.88 -10.07 -2.18
C ALA A 133 11.66 -11.34 -2.56
N THR A 134 11.03 -12.33 -3.19
CA THR A 134 11.71 -13.56 -3.63
C THR A 134 12.68 -13.32 -4.78
N VAL A 135 12.32 -12.48 -5.74
CA VAL A 135 13.18 -12.11 -6.87
C VAL A 135 14.40 -11.35 -6.39
N VAL A 136 14.21 -10.34 -5.52
CA VAL A 136 15.31 -9.55 -4.95
C VAL A 136 16.22 -10.41 -4.07
N ALA A 137 15.67 -11.33 -3.28
CA ALA A 137 16.48 -12.25 -2.49
C ALA A 137 17.36 -13.14 -3.39
N LYS A 138 16.79 -13.73 -4.45
CA LYS A 138 17.55 -14.54 -5.41
C LYS A 138 18.61 -13.74 -6.15
N ALA A 139 18.30 -12.51 -6.56
CA ALA A 139 19.27 -11.62 -7.19
C ALA A 139 20.41 -11.24 -6.23
N GLY A 140 20.09 -10.95 -4.97
CA GLY A 140 21.07 -10.67 -3.91
C GLY A 140 21.98 -11.86 -3.62
N ASP A 141 21.44 -13.08 -3.56
CA ASP A 141 22.21 -14.31 -3.37
C ASP A 141 23.11 -14.61 -4.56
N PHE A 142 22.65 -14.33 -5.78
CA PHE A 142 23.43 -14.44 -7.00
C PHE A 142 24.63 -13.47 -7.02
N LEU A 143 24.39 -12.19 -6.68
CA LEU A 143 25.45 -11.17 -6.60
C LEU A 143 26.45 -11.41 -5.48
N ARG A 144 26.03 -12.10 -4.40
CA ARG A 144 26.92 -12.50 -3.29
C ARG A 144 27.76 -13.73 -3.59
N ARG A 145 27.57 -14.40 -4.74
CA ARG A 145 28.39 -15.58 -5.09
C ARG A 145 29.87 -15.18 -5.28
N PRO A 146 30.80 -15.96 -4.70
CA PRO A 146 32.23 -15.64 -4.71
C PRO A 146 32.86 -15.54 -6.12
N SER A 147 32.23 -16.12 -7.16
CA SER A 147 32.71 -16.03 -8.54
C SER A 147 32.48 -14.66 -9.20
N ILE A 148 31.50 -13.87 -8.72
CA ILE A 148 31.17 -12.54 -9.27
C ILE A 148 31.91 -11.43 -8.51
N ARG A 149 32.20 -11.66 -7.22
CA ARG A 149 32.96 -10.73 -6.36
C ARG A 149 34.46 -10.62 -6.69
N ARG A 150 34.95 -11.35 -7.70
CA ARG A 150 36.32 -11.23 -8.24
C ARG A 150 36.39 -10.32 -9.48
N VAL A 151 35.25 -9.96 -10.07
CA VAL A 151 35.18 -9.14 -11.29
C VAL A 151 34.77 -7.69 -10.99
N ILE A 152 34.21 -7.45 -9.80
CA ILE A 152 33.95 -6.11 -9.23
C ILE A 152 35.05 -5.83 -8.21
#